data_AF-A0A957T1Z4-F1
#
_entry.id   AF-A0A957T1Z4-F1
#
_cell.length_a   1.000
_cell.length_b   1.000
_cell.length_c   1.000
_cell.angle_alpha   90.00
_cell.angle_beta   90.00
_cell.angle_gamma   90.00
#
_symmetry.space_group_name_H-M   'P 1'
#
loop_
_entity.id
_entity.type
_entity.pdbx_description
1 polymer ?
#
loop_
_entity_poly.entity_id
_entity_poly.type
_entity_poly.pdbx_seq_one_letter_code
_entity_poly.pdbx_strand_id
1 'polypeptide(L)'
;AVEVGDWVAAGDLLVALNTEELARAVTRAEVDLATAEAELAKLQQGSDPGEVVVAEANLAAARENLVKVQSGATPEELSAAEAKVAAAQAKLNGLFAPPSGGEVEEARAALEKAEIARQEALREYDKIKWRNDIGMTAEAAALQKATVDVEQAQGKFDKLNVGPTNASVQEAKSELQRAVSDLEQLKNRPSAAEIAEAQAKVSEAEQKLNKLNAGASGAELQSAEAKVSKAQLDLEEARLKLTKASITAPIEGAILEVNLTAGERGTVGKAVATIADTRQLKLNVKVAEVDIPQISLGQEAT
;
A
#
# COMPACT_ATOMS: atom_id res chain seq x y z
N ALA A 1 -34.48 -34.68 -50.16
CA ALA A 1 -34.95 -35.76 -49.28
C ALA A 1 -35.08 -36.99 -50.16
N VAL A 2 -34.72 -38.15 -49.65
CA VAL A 2 -34.80 -39.43 -50.38
C VAL A 2 -36.22 -39.98 -50.26
N GLU A 3 -36.76 -40.56 -51.34
CA GLU A 3 -38.12 -41.09 -51.38
C GLU A 3 -38.13 -42.62 -51.24
N VAL A 4 -39.29 -43.18 -50.90
CA VAL A 4 -39.47 -44.64 -50.82
C VAL A 4 -39.26 -45.23 -52.21
N GLY A 5 -38.35 -46.21 -52.31
CA GLY A 5 -37.95 -46.83 -53.58
C GLY A 5 -36.62 -46.33 -54.16
N ASP A 6 -36.05 -45.25 -53.63
CA ASP A 6 -34.73 -44.78 -54.05
C ASP A 6 -33.62 -45.75 -53.58
N TRP A 7 -32.60 -45.90 -54.43
CA TRP A 7 -31.39 -46.64 -54.10
C TRP A 7 -30.37 -45.70 -53.47
N VAL A 8 -29.84 -46.05 -52.30
CA VAL A 8 -28.82 -45.28 -51.58
C VAL A 8 -27.55 -46.08 -51.37
N ALA A 9 -26.41 -45.39 -51.41
CA ALA A 9 -25.11 -45.93 -51.04
C ALA A 9 -24.85 -45.74 -49.53
N ALA A 10 -23.96 -46.54 -48.96
CA ALA A 10 -23.52 -46.35 -47.59
C ALA A 10 -22.88 -44.96 -47.43
N GLY A 11 -23.38 -44.19 -46.45
CA GLY A 11 -22.96 -42.82 -46.19
C GLY A 11 -23.86 -41.73 -46.80
N ASP A 12 -24.83 -42.07 -47.66
CA ASP A 12 -25.75 -41.09 -48.22
C ASP A 12 -26.65 -40.48 -47.14
N LEU A 13 -26.90 -39.16 -47.25
CA LEU A 13 -27.74 -38.42 -46.31
C LEU A 13 -29.22 -38.79 -46.54
N LEU A 14 -29.84 -39.40 -45.53
CA LEU A 14 -31.24 -39.81 -45.58
C LEU A 14 -32.16 -38.68 -45.12
N VAL A 15 -31.89 -38.13 -43.94
CA VAL A 15 -32.69 -37.08 -43.31
C VAL A 15 -31.78 -36.15 -42.52
N ALA A 16 -32.01 -34.84 -42.66
CA ALA A 16 -31.43 -33.82 -41.81
C ALA A 16 -32.50 -33.31 -40.82
N LEU A 17 -32.21 -33.38 -39.53
CA LEU A 17 -33.05 -32.78 -38.49
C LEU A 17 -32.86 -31.26 -38.47
N ASN A 18 -33.80 -30.50 -37.87
CA ASN A 18 -33.60 -29.06 -37.68
C ASN A 18 -32.37 -28.81 -36.78
N THR A 19 -31.30 -28.28 -37.34
CA THR A 19 -30.02 -28.08 -36.68
C THR A 19 -29.81 -26.68 -36.13
N GLU A 20 -30.76 -25.75 -36.28
CA GLU A 20 -30.55 -24.34 -35.92
C GLU A 20 -30.21 -24.17 -34.42
N GLU A 21 -30.90 -24.89 -33.55
CA GLU A 21 -30.67 -24.88 -32.09
C GLU A 21 -29.31 -25.51 -31.73
N LEU A 22 -28.91 -26.56 -32.44
CA LEU A 22 -27.62 -27.25 -32.25
C LEU A 22 -26.45 -26.41 -32.76
N ALA A 23 -26.61 -25.74 -33.90
CA ALA A 23 -25.64 -24.81 -34.44
C ALA A 23 -25.44 -23.61 -33.50
N ARG A 24 -26.53 -23.05 -32.95
CA ARG A 24 -26.46 -22.03 -31.90
C ARG A 24 -25.77 -22.54 -30.63
N ALA A 25 -25.95 -23.80 -30.25
CA ALA A 25 -25.26 -24.40 -29.12
C ALA A 25 -23.74 -24.53 -29.37
N VAL A 26 -23.32 -24.92 -30.59
CA VAL A 26 -21.90 -24.90 -30.99
C VAL A 26 -21.34 -23.48 -30.90
N THR A 27 -22.01 -22.48 -31.47
CA THR A 27 -21.54 -21.09 -31.40
C THR A 27 -21.41 -20.59 -29.96
N ARG A 28 -22.32 -20.96 -29.06
CA ARG A 28 -22.20 -20.62 -27.63
C ARG A 28 -20.97 -21.26 -27.00
N ALA A 29 -20.76 -22.56 -27.22
CA ALA A 29 -19.60 -23.28 -26.69
C ALA A 29 -18.26 -22.74 -27.26
N GLU A 30 -18.24 -22.28 -28.51
CA GLU A 30 -17.07 -21.61 -29.10
C GLU A 30 -16.77 -20.28 -28.41
N VAL A 31 -17.80 -19.49 -28.09
CA VAL A 31 -17.63 -18.24 -27.34
C VAL A 31 -17.18 -18.50 -25.90
N ASP A 32 -17.73 -19.53 -25.25
CA ASP A 32 -17.35 -19.92 -23.89
C ASP A 32 -15.88 -20.38 -23.85
N LEU A 33 -15.44 -21.16 -24.84
CA LEU A 33 -14.03 -21.55 -25.00
C LEU A 33 -13.13 -20.33 -25.20
N ALA A 34 -13.48 -19.45 -26.15
CA ALA A 34 -12.70 -18.24 -26.41
C ALA A 34 -12.59 -17.34 -25.17
N THR A 35 -13.65 -17.27 -24.37
CA THR A 35 -13.66 -16.53 -23.10
C THR A 35 -12.74 -17.17 -22.07
N ALA A 36 -12.79 -18.50 -21.91
CA ALA A 36 -11.91 -19.23 -21.00
C ALA A 36 -10.43 -19.12 -21.40
N GLU A 37 -10.12 -19.19 -22.70
CA GLU A 37 -8.76 -19.01 -23.23
C GLU A 37 -8.26 -17.58 -23.01
N ALA A 38 -9.12 -16.57 -23.17
CA ALA A 38 -8.77 -15.18 -22.87
C ALA A 38 -8.52 -14.94 -21.36
N GLU A 39 -9.29 -15.58 -20.47
CA GLU A 39 -9.04 -15.55 -19.03
C GLU A 39 -7.67 -16.18 -18.69
N LEU A 40 -7.35 -17.35 -19.26
CA LEU A 40 -6.07 -18.02 -19.06
C LEU A 40 -4.90 -17.17 -19.59
N ALA A 41 -5.03 -16.62 -20.79
CA ALA A 41 -4.01 -15.76 -21.39
C ALA A 41 -3.74 -14.51 -20.54
N LYS A 42 -4.79 -13.89 -19.99
CA LYS A 42 -4.65 -12.75 -19.06
C LYS A 42 -3.91 -13.13 -17.79
N LEU A 43 -4.17 -14.31 -17.23
CA LEU A 43 -3.48 -14.81 -16.04
C LEU A 43 -2.00 -15.16 -16.34
N GLN A 44 -1.70 -15.69 -17.54
CA GLN A 44 -0.34 -16.00 -17.99
C GLN A 44 0.50 -14.77 -18.31
N GLN A 45 -0.12 -13.70 -18.81
CA GLN A 45 0.57 -12.43 -19.11
C GLN A 45 1.09 -11.74 -17.83
N GLY A 46 0.59 -12.13 -16.66
CA GLY A 46 1.02 -11.60 -15.37
C GLY A 46 0.51 -10.18 -15.13
N SER A 47 1.14 -9.47 -14.19
CA SER A 47 0.82 -8.07 -13.91
C SER A 47 1.25 -7.14 -15.04
N ASP A 48 0.50 -6.06 -15.24
CA ASP A 48 0.77 -5.06 -16.27
C ASP A 48 2.18 -4.45 -16.08
N PRO A 49 3.00 -4.34 -17.15
CA PRO A 49 4.35 -3.77 -17.04
C PRO A 49 4.38 -2.36 -16.44
N GLY A 50 3.34 -1.55 -16.67
CA GLY A 50 3.20 -0.23 -16.06
C GLY A 50 2.97 -0.28 -14.55
N GLU A 51 2.20 -1.25 -14.06
CA GLU A 51 2.03 -1.47 -12.62
C GLU A 51 3.33 -1.89 -11.94
N VAL A 52 4.15 -2.72 -12.60
CA VAL A 52 5.47 -3.13 -12.12
C VAL A 52 6.39 -1.91 -12.02
N VAL A 53 6.46 -1.07 -13.05
CA VAL A 53 7.28 0.16 -13.04
C VAL A 53 6.85 1.10 -11.91
N VAL A 54 5.55 1.28 -11.68
CA VAL A 54 5.04 2.09 -10.56
C VAL A 54 5.42 1.46 -9.21
N ALA A 55 5.35 0.14 -9.07
CA ALA A 55 5.76 -0.54 -7.84
C ALA A 55 7.27 -0.44 -7.58
N GLU A 56 8.10 -0.56 -8.62
CA GLU A 56 9.54 -0.34 -8.54
C GLU A 56 9.89 1.10 -8.14
N ALA A 57 9.20 2.08 -8.72
CA ALA A 57 9.36 3.48 -8.35
C ALA A 57 8.99 3.73 -6.87
N ASN A 58 7.90 3.12 -6.40
CA ASN A 58 7.50 3.20 -5.00
C ASN A 58 8.52 2.54 -4.06
N LEU A 59 9.09 1.40 -4.44
CA LEU A 59 10.17 0.75 -3.69
C LEU A 59 11.43 1.62 -3.64
N ALA A 60 11.81 2.23 -4.76
CA ALA A 60 12.94 3.15 -4.82
C ALA A 60 12.71 4.35 -3.90
N ALA A 61 11.53 4.98 -3.96
CA ALA A 61 11.17 6.09 -3.08
C ALA A 61 11.15 5.69 -1.60
N ALA A 62 10.64 4.50 -1.25
CA ALA A 62 10.63 4.00 0.12
C ALA A 62 12.06 3.78 0.66
N ARG A 63 12.96 3.24 -0.19
CA ARG A 63 14.38 3.06 0.16
C ARG A 63 15.10 4.38 0.31
N GLU A 64 14.84 5.35 -0.57
CA GLU A 64 15.39 6.70 -0.44
C GLU A 64 14.93 7.37 0.86
N ASN A 65 13.66 7.21 1.21
CA ASN A 65 13.14 7.70 2.48
C ASN A 65 13.81 7.00 3.68
N LEU A 66 14.04 5.69 3.61
CA LEU A 66 14.80 4.97 4.66
C LEU A 66 16.22 5.54 4.82
N VAL A 67 16.92 5.82 3.72
CA VAL A 67 18.26 6.44 3.77
C VAL A 67 18.19 7.84 4.38
N LYS A 68 17.21 8.66 3.98
CA LYS A 68 16.97 9.99 4.57
C LYS A 68 16.73 9.92 6.06
N VAL A 69 15.89 9.00 6.52
CA VAL A 69 15.64 8.76 7.95
C VAL A 69 16.93 8.30 8.65
N GLN A 70 17.64 7.33 8.08
CA GLN A 70 18.91 6.82 8.62
C GLN A 70 20.02 7.87 8.73
N SER A 71 19.99 8.89 7.87
CA SER A 71 20.96 9.98 7.88
C SER A 71 20.86 10.88 9.12
N GLY A 72 19.73 10.83 9.85
CA GLY A 72 19.57 11.50 11.13
C GLY A 72 19.64 13.03 11.06
N ALA A 73 20.08 13.64 12.15
CA ALA A 73 20.30 15.09 12.22
C ALA A 73 21.51 15.50 11.37
N THR A 74 21.35 16.59 10.63
CA THR A 74 22.43 17.14 9.81
C THR A 74 23.54 17.75 10.67
N PRO A 75 24.79 17.80 10.16
CA PRO A 75 25.88 18.51 10.84
C PRO A 75 25.54 19.97 11.16
N GLU A 76 24.79 20.64 10.28
CA GLU A 76 24.33 22.01 10.45
C GLU A 76 23.35 22.15 11.63
N GLU A 77 22.38 21.24 11.76
CA GLU A 77 21.45 21.22 12.89
C GLU A 77 22.16 20.95 14.22
N LEU A 78 23.12 20.01 14.24
CA LEU A 78 23.93 19.70 15.40
C LEU A 78 24.78 20.89 15.83
N SER A 79 25.47 21.54 14.89
CA SER A 79 26.29 22.73 15.16
C SER A 79 25.45 23.90 15.70
N ALA A 80 24.27 24.13 15.13
CA ALA A 80 23.35 25.16 15.62
C ALA A 80 22.85 24.86 17.04
N ALA A 81 22.57 23.59 17.37
CA ALA A 81 22.18 23.18 18.72
C ALA A 81 23.33 23.30 19.72
N GLU A 82 24.55 22.92 19.33
CA GLU A 82 25.76 23.11 20.13
C GLU A 82 26.03 24.59 20.42
N ALA A 83 25.83 25.47 19.44
CA ALA A 83 25.93 26.91 19.62
C ALA A 83 24.91 27.46 20.63
N LYS A 84 23.67 26.93 20.63
CA LYS A 84 22.65 27.30 21.64
C LYS A 84 23.04 26.85 23.05
N VAL A 85 23.58 25.64 23.20
CA VAL A 85 24.11 25.17 24.50
C VAL A 85 25.26 26.06 24.96
N ALA A 86 26.20 26.38 24.06
CA ALA A 86 27.31 27.26 24.38
C ALA A 86 26.84 28.67 24.79
N ALA A 87 25.85 29.24 24.10
CA ALA A 87 25.27 30.53 24.44
C ALA A 87 24.54 30.50 25.80
N ALA A 88 23.76 29.47 26.08
CA ALA A 88 23.07 29.29 27.37
C ALA A 88 24.08 29.10 28.52
N GLN A 89 25.16 28.35 28.29
CA GLN A 89 26.24 28.19 29.25
C GLN A 89 26.99 29.51 29.48
N ALA A 90 27.25 30.28 28.42
CA ALA A 90 27.88 31.60 28.53
C ALA A 90 27.00 32.58 29.32
N LYS A 91 25.67 32.56 29.12
CA LYS A 91 24.71 33.35 29.91
C LYS A 91 24.76 32.97 31.39
N LEU A 92 24.78 31.66 31.70
CA LEU A 92 24.90 31.18 33.08
C LEU A 92 26.24 31.59 33.70
N ASN A 93 27.35 31.41 32.98
CA ASN A 93 28.68 31.82 33.46
C ASN A 93 28.76 33.34 33.66
N GLY A 94 28.12 34.13 32.79
CA GLY A 94 28.05 35.58 32.89
C GLY A 94 27.29 36.07 34.14
N LEU A 95 26.30 35.31 34.61
CA LEU A 95 25.62 35.62 35.89
C LEU A 95 26.53 35.44 37.11
N PHE A 96 27.49 34.51 37.04
CA PHE A 96 28.47 34.26 38.11
C PHE A 96 29.79 35.00 37.88
N ALA A 97 29.96 35.67 36.74
CA ALA A 97 31.13 36.49 36.51
C ALA A 97 31.08 37.66 37.51
N PRO A 98 32.14 37.90 38.28
CA PRO A 98 32.18 39.06 39.16
C PRO A 98 31.96 40.33 38.32
N PRO A 99 31.24 41.33 38.87
CA PRO A 99 31.13 42.62 38.20
C PRO A 99 32.55 43.12 37.94
N SER A 100 32.74 43.77 36.79
CA SER A 100 34.09 44.15 36.35
C SER A 100 34.79 44.86 37.50
N GLY A 101 35.97 44.36 37.92
CA GLY A 101 36.61 44.84 39.15
C GLY A 101 36.82 46.36 39.16
N GLY A 102 36.89 46.98 37.98
CA GLY A 102 36.90 48.43 37.82
C GLY A 102 35.58 49.13 38.24
N GLU A 103 34.41 48.61 37.86
CA GLU A 103 33.12 49.25 38.21
C GLU A 103 32.79 49.15 39.69
N VAL A 104 33.14 48.02 40.34
CA VAL A 104 32.97 47.85 41.79
C VAL A 104 33.91 48.77 42.55
N GLU A 105 35.17 48.87 42.13
CA GLU A 105 36.13 49.77 42.77
C GLU A 105 35.81 51.25 42.53
N GLU A 106 35.31 51.61 41.35
CA GLU A 106 34.80 52.96 41.09
C GLU A 106 33.59 53.30 41.99
N ALA A 107 32.65 52.36 42.16
CA ALA A 107 31.51 52.55 43.04
C ALA A 107 31.92 52.62 44.52
N ARG A 108 32.92 51.82 44.92
CA ARG A 108 33.49 51.83 46.28
C ARG A 108 34.20 53.15 46.57
N ALA A 109 35.06 53.61 45.66
CA ALA A 109 35.74 54.89 45.77
C ALA A 109 34.76 56.08 45.76
N ALA A 110 33.67 55.99 44.99
CA ALA A 110 32.60 56.99 44.99
C ALA A 110 31.85 57.05 46.33
N LEU A 111 31.57 55.89 46.94
CA LEU A 111 30.97 55.81 48.27
C LEU A 111 31.90 56.42 49.33
N GLU A 112 33.17 56.05 49.33
CA GLU A 112 34.16 56.59 50.27
C GLU A 112 34.29 58.12 50.14
N LYS A 113 34.30 58.64 48.91
CA LYS A 113 34.29 60.09 48.67
C LYS A 113 33.02 60.78 49.20
N ALA A 114 31.85 60.17 49.02
CA ALA A 114 30.60 60.71 49.52
C ALA A 114 30.55 60.71 51.06
N GLU A 115 31.08 59.66 51.71
CA GLU A 115 31.18 59.58 53.17
C GLU A 115 32.09 60.65 53.75
N ILE A 116 33.23 60.91 53.11
CA ILE A 116 34.15 61.99 53.49
C ILE A 116 33.42 63.35 53.41
N ALA A 117 32.72 63.64 52.31
CA ALA A 117 31.97 64.88 52.14
C ALA A 117 30.85 65.04 53.20
N ARG A 118 30.18 63.93 53.55
CA ARG A 118 29.18 63.93 54.64
C ARG A 118 29.82 64.20 56.00
N GLN A 119 30.98 63.62 56.29
CA GLN A 119 31.70 63.92 57.53
C GLN A 119 32.12 65.39 57.62
N GLU A 120 32.60 65.98 56.53
CA GLU A 120 32.93 67.40 56.47
C GLU A 120 31.70 68.28 56.72
N ALA A 121 30.58 67.98 56.06
CA ALA A 121 29.32 68.69 56.26
C ALA A 121 28.79 68.56 57.70
N LEU A 122 28.94 67.38 58.33
CA LEU A 122 28.61 67.15 59.75
C LEU A 122 29.45 68.05 60.67
N ARG A 123 30.77 68.14 60.44
CA ARG A 123 31.66 68.97 61.26
C ARG A 123 31.26 70.45 61.22
N GLU A 124 30.86 70.96 60.05
CA GLU A 124 30.40 72.35 59.94
C GLU A 124 29.03 72.55 60.58
N TYR A 125 28.10 71.61 60.40
CA TYR A 125 26.79 71.63 61.06
C TYR A 125 26.91 71.62 62.59
N ASP A 126 27.80 70.79 63.16
CA ASP A 126 27.99 70.67 64.60
C ASP A 126 28.48 71.98 65.26
N LYS A 127 29.24 72.83 64.54
CA LYS A 127 29.69 74.14 65.04
C LYS A 127 28.54 75.13 65.29
N ILE A 128 27.45 74.98 64.55
CA ILE A 128 26.31 75.91 64.56
C ILE A 128 25.03 75.29 65.13
N LYS A 129 25.06 74.01 65.53
CA LYS A 129 23.94 73.22 66.05
C LYS A 129 23.14 73.87 67.19
N TRP A 130 23.75 74.78 67.95
CA TRP A 130 23.11 75.49 69.06
C TRP A 130 22.13 76.58 68.60
N ARG A 131 22.09 76.93 67.30
CA ARG A 131 21.18 77.94 66.75
C ARG A 131 19.73 77.46 66.66
N ASN A 132 18.78 78.36 66.92
CA ASN A 132 17.34 78.07 66.89
C ASN A 132 16.76 77.96 65.46
N ASP A 133 17.45 78.51 64.46
CA ASP A 133 17.09 78.53 63.03
C ASP A 133 17.92 77.54 62.19
N ILE A 134 18.60 76.59 62.83
CA ILE A 134 19.58 75.68 62.22
C ILE A 134 19.07 74.95 60.96
N GLY A 135 17.80 74.55 60.94
CA GLY A 135 17.20 73.83 59.81
C GLY A 135 17.07 74.64 58.51
N MET A 136 17.21 75.98 58.58
CA MET A 136 17.15 76.87 57.41
C MET A 136 18.55 77.30 56.92
N THR A 137 19.61 76.76 57.52
CA THR A 137 21.00 77.13 57.21
C THR A 137 21.55 76.39 55.99
N ALA A 138 22.56 76.97 55.35
CA ALA A 138 23.22 76.36 54.21
C ALA A 138 23.97 75.08 54.61
N GLU A 139 24.48 75.01 55.84
CA GLU A 139 25.19 73.87 56.41
C GLU A 139 24.25 72.69 56.67
N ALA A 140 23.01 72.94 57.14
CA ALA A 140 21.98 71.92 57.24
C ALA A 140 21.59 71.36 55.87
N ALA A 141 21.43 72.23 54.87
CA ALA A 141 21.16 71.81 53.49
C ALA A 141 22.34 71.04 52.87
N ALA A 142 23.58 71.44 53.17
CA ALA A 142 24.80 70.75 52.72
C ALA A 142 24.92 69.35 53.34
N LEU A 143 24.62 69.21 54.64
CA LEU A 143 24.59 67.92 55.32
C LEU A 143 23.51 67.00 54.74
N GLN A 144 22.31 67.53 54.49
CA GLN A 144 21.24 66.77 53.84
C GLN A 144 21.66 66.31 52.45
N LYS A 145 22.25 67.20 51.64
CA LYS A 145 22.76 66.86 50.31
C LYS A 145 23.84 65.78 50.37
N ALA A 146 24.83 65.91 51.23
CA ALA A 146 25.89 64.91 51.37
C ALA A 146 25.37 63.56 51.89
N THR A 147 24.32 63.57 52.72
CA THR A 147 23.65 62.33 53.16
C THR A 147 22.94 61.63 52.01
N VAL A 148 22.22 62.38 51.16
CA VAL A 148 21.61 61.84 49.94
C VAL A 148 22.69 61.32 48.97
N ASP A 149 23.82 62.02 48.83
CA ASP A 149 24.93 61.61 47.97
C ASP A 149 25.54 60.27 48.45
N VAL A 150 25.67 60.06 49.77
CA VAL A 150 26.07 58.76 50.36
C VAL A 150 25.05 57.67 50.07
N GLU A 151 23.75 57.92 50.29
CA GLU A 151 22.69 56.95 50.02
C GLU A 151 22.66 56.53 48.55
N GLN A 152 22.88 57.48 47.63
CA GLN A 152 22.98 57.20 46.20
C GLN A 152 24.20 56.35 45.86
N ALA A 153 25.36 56.66 46.43
CA ALA A 153 26.60 55.90 46.22
C ALA A 153 26.51 54.48 46.81
N GLN A 154 25.94 54.35 48.01
CA GLN A 154 25.67 53.08 48.69
C GLN A 154 24.73 52.23 47.83
N GLY A 155 23.61 52.79 47.36
CA GLY A 155 22.68 52.09 46.49
C GLY A 155 23.28 51.66 45.15
N LYS A 156 24.28 52.39 44.63
CA LYS A 156 25.04 51.99 43.43
C LYS A 156 25.98 50.84 43.73
N PHE A 157 26.72 50.89 44.85
CA PHE A 157 27.62 49.82 45.29
C PHE A 157 26.86 48.54 45.60
N ASP A 158 25.75 48.61 46.35
CA ASP A 158 24.94 47.45 46.70
C ASP A 158 24.36 46.78 45.45
N LYS A 159 23.87 47.53 44.46
CA LYS A 159 23.41 46.96 43.18
C LYS A 159 24.50 46.22 42.41
N LEU A 160 25.75 46.66 42.52
CA LEU A 160 26.89 46.01 41.89
C LEU A 160 27.41 44.83 42.71
N ASN A 161 27.23 44.84 44.04
CA ASN A 161 27.74 43.81 44.94
C ASN A 161 26.75 42.65 45.19
N VAL A 162 25.48 42.81 44.82
CA VAL A 162 24.48 41.73 44.91
C VAL A 162 24.72 40.73 43.78
N GLY A 163 25.14 39.51 44.13
CA GLY A 163 25.27 38.40 43.20
C GLY A 163 23.94 38.04 42.49
N PRO A 164 23.97 37.11 41.52
CA PRO A 164 22.80 36.82 40.72
C PRO A 164 21.63 36.32 41.58
N THR A 165 20.42 36.80 41.27
CA THR A 165 19.21 36.36 41.99
C THR A 165 18.89 34.90 41.69
N ASN A 166 18.32 34.18 42.66
CA ASN A 166 17.85 32.80 42.44
C ASN A 166 16.93 32.67 41.23
N ALA A 167 16.08 33.67 40.96
CA ALA A 167 15.24 33.72 39.77
C ALA A 167 16.06 33.74 38.46
N SER A 168 17.06 34.62 38.36
CA SER A 168 17.94 34.70 37.18
C SER A 168 18.76 33.43 36.95
N VAL A 169 19.28 32.83 38.03
CA VAL A 169 20.01 31.56 37.96
C VAL A 169 19.09 30.43 37.51
N GLN A 170 17.86 30.37 38.03
CA GLN A 170 16.90 29.34 37.66
C GLN A 170 16.46 29.48 36.19
N GLU A 171 16.29 30.69 35.70
CA GLU A 171 15.99 30.97 34.30
C GLU A 171 17.12 30.50 33.38
N ALA A 172 18.37 30.88 33.67
CA ALA A 172 19.53 30.46 32.89
C ALA A 172 19.74 28.93 32.91
N LYS A 173 19.52 28.29 34.07
CA LYS A 173 19.55 26.82 34.17
C LYS A 173 18.46 26.17 33.33
N SER A 174 17.25 26.71 33.35
CA SER A 174 16.13 26.18 32.56
C SER A 174 16.39 26.31 31.06
N GLU A 175 17.00 27.41 30.64
CA GLU A 175 17.39 27.65 29.24
C GLU A 175 18.50 26.68 28.81
N LEU A 176 19.53 26.47 29.64
CA LEU A 176 20.56 25.47 29.40
C LEU A 176 19.98 24.06 29.31
N GLN A 177 19.09 23.69 30.24
CA GLN A 177 18.45 22.38 30.23
C GLN A 177 17.64 22.14 28.95
N ARG A 178 16.91 23.15 28.47
CA ARG A 178 16.20 23.08 27.18
C ARG A 178 17.18 22.88 26.02
N ALA A 179 18.24 23.68 25.95
CA ALA A 179 19.24 23.58 24.88
C ALA A 179 19.95 22.20 24.87
N VAL A 180 20.27 21.65 26.04
CA VAL A 180 20.86 20.30 26.17
C VAL A 180 19.86 19.23 25.74
N SER A 181 18.61 19.32 26.18
CA SER A 181 17.56 18.38 25.76
C SER A 181 17.34 18.41 24.24
N ASP A 182 17.35 19.59 23.62
CA ASP A 182 17.20 19.73 22.17
C ASP A 182 18.38 19.06 21.43
N LEU A 183 19.60 19.25 21.92
CA LEU A 183 20.80 18.63 21.37
C LEU A 183 20.78 17.10 21.53
N GLU A 184 20.36 16.58 22.69
CA GLU A 184 20.23 15.14 22.91
C GLU A 184 19.16 14.53 22.00
N GLN A 185 18.03 15.21 21.83
CA GLN A 185 17.00 14.77 20.88
C GLN A 185 17.55 14.69 19.46
N LEU A 186 18.32 15.69 19.01
CA LEU A 186 18.95 15.67 17.69
C LEU A 186 19.98 14.54 17.55
N LYS A 187 20.79 14.28 18.59
CA LYS A 187 21.76 13.17 18.59
C LYS A 187 21.10 11.79 18.61
N ASN A 188 19.92 11.68 19.21
CA ASN A 188 19.13 10.45 19.27
C ASN A 188 18.28 10.23 18.01
N ARG A 189 18.36 11.11 17.00
CA ARG A 189 17.71 10.90 15.70
C ARG A 189 18.64 10.16 14.74
N PRO A 190 18.11 9.20 13.98
CA PRO A 190 16.72 8.74 13.99
C PRO A 190 16.41 7.80 15.16
N SER A 191 15.18 7.89 15.67
CA SER A 191 14.69 6.94 16.66
C SER A 191 14.50 5.55 16.02
N ALA A 192 14.59 4.50 16.85
CA ALA A 192 14.32 3.13 16.39
C ALA A 192 12.90 3.00 15.80
N ALA A 193 11.94 3.79 16.29
CA ALA A 193 10.58 3.83 15.77
C ALA A 193 10.51 4.41 14.36
N GLU A 194 11.21 5.53 14.09
CA GLU A 194 11.27 6.14 12.75
C GLU A 194 11.95 5.19 11.73
N ILE A 195 13.03 4.52 12.13
CA ILE A 195 13.68 3.50 11.28
C ILE A 195 12.74 2.33 11.03
N ALA A 196 12.06 1.82 12.06
CA ALA A 196 11.15 0.68 11.92
C ALA A 196 9.96 1.02 11.00
N GLU A 197 9.40 2.24 11.09
CA GLU A 197 8.35 2.70 10.20
C GLU A 197 8.85 2.78 8.73
N ALA A 198 10.03 3.35 8.52
CA ALA A 198 10.61 3.43 7.18
C ALA A 198 10.94 2.04 6.60
N GLN A 199 11.46 1.12 7.42
CA GLN A 199 11.70 -0.26 7.04
C GLN A 199 10.40 -1.00 6.71
N ALA A 200 9.32 -0.77 7.48
CA ALA A 200 8.01 -1.34 7.21
C ALA A 200 7.49 -0.89 5.84
N LYS A 201 7.66 0.38 5.47
CA LYS A 201 7.29 0.90 4.14
C LYS A 201 8.10 0.24 3.01
N VAL A 202 9.39 0.00 3.22
CA VAL A 202 10.22 -0.75 2.25
C VAL A 202 9.69 -2.18 2.10
N SER A 203 9.47 -2.88 3.21
CA SER A 203 8.95 -4.26 3.21
C SER A 203 7.58 -4.36 2.53
N GLU A 204 6.68 -3.41 2.78
CA GLU A 204 5.37 -3.34 2.11
C GLU A 204 5.51 -3.14 0.59
N ALA A 205 6.38 -2.22 0.17
CA ALA A 205 6.65 -1.99 -1.25
C ALA A 205 7.27 -3.22 -1.93
N GLU A 206 8.19 -3.92 -1.26
CA GLU A 206 8.79 -5.16 -1.75
C GLU A 206 7.75 -6.27 -1.87
N GLN A 207 6.87 -6.43 -0.88
CA GLN A 207 5.79 -7.41 -0.96
C GLN A 207 4.83 -7.10 -2.10
N LYS A 208 4.51 -5.82 -2.34
CA LYS A 208 3.66 -5.41 -3.45
C LYS A 208 4.33 -5.73 -4.79
N LEU A 209 5.61 -5.39 -4.96
CA LEU A 209 6.37 -5.72 -6.16
C LEU A 209 6.47 -7.23 -6.38
N ASN A 210 6.75 -8.00 -5.33
CA ASN A 210 6.82 -9.46 -5.41
C ASN A 210 5.47 -10.09 -5.79
N LYS A 211 4.35 -9.57 -5.28
CA LYS A 211 3.01 -10.02 -5.68
C LYS A 211 2.74 -9.75 -7.16
N LEU A 212 3.15 -8.59 -7.68
CA LEU A 212 3.01 -8.25 -9.09
C LEU A 212 3.92 -9.12 -9.98
N ASN A 213 5.16 -9.37 -9.56
CA ASN A 213 6.11 -10.21 -10.29
C ASN A 213 5.75 -11.70 -10.25
N ALA A 214 5.16 -12.18 -9.15
CA ALA A 214 4.71 -13.56 -9.03
C ALA A 214 3.52 -13.88 -9.96
N GLY A 215 2.77 -12.85 -10.38
CA GLY A 215 1.62 -13.03 -11.27
C GLY A 215 0.50 -13.88 -10.66
N ALA A 216 -0.31 -14.50 -11.53
CA ALA A 216 -1.34 -15.44 -11.11
C ALA A 216 -0.72 -16.67 -10.42
N SER A 217 -1.30 -17.07 -9.30
CA SER A 217 -0.85 -18.26 -8.57
C SER A 217 -1.02 -19.52 -9.42
N GLY A 218 -0.21 -20.55 -9.17
CA GLY A 218 -0.34 -21.83 -9.86
C GLY A 218 -1.74 -22.46 -9.72
N ALA A 219 -2.43 -22.23 -8.60
CA ALA A 219 -3.81 -22.67 -8.38
C ALA A 219 -4.82 -21.92 -9.26
N GLU A 220 -4.63 -20.61 -9.48
CA GLU A 220 -5.46 -19.82 -10.39
C GLU A 220 -5.25 -20.24 -11.85
N LEU A 221 -3.99 -20.46 -12.26
CA LEU A 221 -3.66 -20.99 -13.59
C LEU A 221 -4.28 -22.37 -13.81
N GLN A 222 -4.12 -23.29 -12.86
CA GLN A 222 -4.71 -24.63 -12.96
C GLN A 222 -6.25 -24.59 -13.03
N SER A 223 -6.88 -23.68 -12.29
CA SER A 223 -8.33 -23.47 -12.35
C SER A 223 -8.76 -22.95 -13.73
N ALA A 224 -8.02 -21.99 -14.29
CA ALA A 224 -8.28 -21.46 -15.63
C ALA A 224 -8.05 -22.51 -16.73
N GLU A 225 -6.98 -23.30 -16.65
CA GLU A 225 -6.72 -24.43 -17.54
C GLU A 225 -7.85 -25.47 -17.48
N ALA A 226 -8.36 -25.78 -16.28
CA ALA A 226 -9.49 -26.68 -16.12
C ALA A 226 -10.78 -26.12 -16.75
N LYS A 227 -11.01 -24.79 -16.68
CA LYS A 227 -12.14 -24.15 -17.38
C LYS A 227 -12.00 -24.26 -18.90
N VAL A 228 -10.79 -24.03 -19.45
CA VAL A 228 -10.52 -24.21 -20.87
C VAL A 228 -10.80 -25.65 -21.28
N SER A 229 -10.26 -26.62 -20.54
CA SER A 229 -10.48 -28.04 -20.81
C SER A 229 -11.97 -28.41 -20.77
N LYS A 230 -12.72 -27.89 -19.80
CA LYS A 230 -14.18 -28.08 -19.73
C LYS A 230 -14.90 -27.47 -20.95
N ALA A 231 -14.59 -26.22 -21.30
CA ALA A 231 -15.21 -25.55 -22.44
C ALA A 231 -14.89 -26.24 -23.78
N GLN A 232 -13.70 -26.83 -23.91
CA GLN A 232 -13.34 -27.67 -25.06
C GLN A 232 -14.21 -28.92 -25.14
N LEU A 233 -14.45 -29.60 -24.00
CA LEU A 233 -15.33 -30.77 -23.95
C LEU A 233 -16.79 -30.40 -24.28
N ASP A 234 -17.29 -29.28 -23.76
CA ASP A 234 -18.63 -28.79 -24.05
C ASP A 234 -18.80 -28.45 -25.55
N LEU A 235 -17.77 -27.87 -26.17
CA LEU A 235 -17.72 -27.63 -27.62
C LEU A 235 -17.70 -28.93 -28.42
N GLU A 236 -16.87 -29.90 -28.03
CA GLU A 236 -16.81 -31.21 -28.67
C GLU A 236 -18.18 -31.92 -28.60
N GLU A 237 -18.82 -31.90 -27.43
CA GLU A 237 -20.15 -32.49 -27.24
C GLU A 237 -21.21 -31.78 -28.11
N ALA A 238 -21.20 -30.45 -28.18
CA ALA A 238 -22.11 -29.69 -29.04
C ALA A 238 -21.91 -30.01 -30.53
N ARG A 239 -20.65 -30.12 -30.99
CA ARG A 239 -20.32 -30.50 -32.37
C ARG A 239 -20.73 -31.93 -32.67
N LEU A 240 -20.55 -32.85 -31.72
CA LEU A 240 -20.99 -34.24 -31.86
C LEU A 240 -22.51 -34.33 -31.99
N LYS A 241 -23.26 -33.58 -31.17
CA LYS A 241 -24.73 -33.49 -31.27
C LYS A 241 -25.18 -32.93 -32.61
N LEU A 242 -24.51 -31.89 -33.12
CA LEU A 242 -24.78 -31.32 -34.44
C LEU A 242 -24.52 -32.34 -35.56
N THR A 243 -23.40 -33.07 -35.49
CA THR A 243 -23.05 -34.10 -36.49
C THR A 243 -24.05 -35.25 -36.47
N LYS A 244 -24.44 -35.71 -35.27
CA LYS A 244 -25.46 -36.76 -35.07
C LYS A 244 -26.87 -36.35 -35.48
N ALA A 245 -27.12 -35.07 -35.76
CA ALA A 245 -28.40 -34.59 -36.27
C ALA A 245 -28.59 -34.84 -37.78
N SER A 246 -27.54 -35.31 -38.46
CA SER A 246 -27.59 -35.79 -39.85
C SER A 246 -27.57 -37.32 -39.86
N ILE A 247 -28.62 -37.94 -40.39
CA ILE A 247 -28.78 -39.40 -40.42
C ILE A 247 -28.36 -39.90 -41.79
N THR A 248 -27.32 -40.72 -41.83
CA THR A 248 -26.79 -41.33 -43.06
C THR A 248 -27.16 -42.81 -43.17
N ALA A 249 -27.12 -43.35 -44.38
CA ALA A 249 -27.37 -44.76 -44.65
C ALA A 249 -26.22 -45.65 -44.13
N PRO A 250 -26.49 -46.62 -43.24
CA PRO A 250 -25.44 -47.51 -42.71
C PRO A 250 -25.02 -48.61 -43.70
N ILE A 251 -25.87 -48.92 -44.68
CA ILE A 251 -25.64 -49.93 -45.72
C ILE A 251 -26.10 -49.39 -47.08
N GLU A 252 -25.57 -49.95 -48.16
CA GLU A 252 -26.17 -49.78 -49.48
C GLU A 252 -27.46 -50.61 -49.59
N GLY A 253 -28.50 -50.07 -50.24
CA GLY A 253 -29.77 -50.77 -50.41
C GLY A 253 -30.90 -49.87 -50.88
N ALA A 254 -32.09 -50.47 -51.01
CA ALA A 254 -33.30 -49.74 -51.35
C ALA A 254 -34.02 -49.27 -50.08
N ILE A 255 -34.56 -48.05 -50.10
CA ILE A 255 -35.36 -47.50 -49.01
C ILE A 255 -36.76 -48.13 -49.06
N LEU A 256 -37.10 -48.91 -48.03
CA LEU A 256 -38.39 -49.61 -47.91
C LEU A 256 -39.46 -48.74 -47.27
N GLU A 257 -39.08 -47.97 -46.24
CA GLU A 257 -39.99 -47.07 -45.52
C GLU A 257 -39.23 -45.82 -45.06
N VAL A 258 -39.89 -44.66 -45.14
CA VAL A 258 -39.42 -43.40 -44.55
C VAL A 258 -40.47 -42.94 -43.55
N ASN A 259 -40.09 -42.87 -42.27
CA ASN A 259 -40.99 -42.63 -41.14
C ASN A 259 -40.85 -41.21 -40.53
N LEU A 260 -40.12 -40.32 -41.21
CA LEU A 260 -39.86 -38.94 -40.80
C LEU A 260 -39.95 -37.97 -41.99
N THR A 261 -40.58 -36.82 -41.78
CA THR A 261 -40.62 -35.74 -42.77
C THR A 261 -39.52 -34.71 -42.49
N ALA A 262 -38.95 -34.10 -43.53
CA ALA A 262 -37.96 -33.03 -43.37
C ALA A 262 -38.51 -31.88 -42.52
N GLY A 263 -37.79 -31.50 -41.45
CA GLY A 263 -38.21 -30.44 -40.51
C GLY A 263 -38.97 -30.93 -39.27
N GLU A 264 -39.32 -32.21 -39.18
CA GLU A 264 -39.93 -32.80 -37.98
C GLU A 264 -38.88 -33.06 -36.88
N ARG A 265 -39.25 -32.90 -35.60
CA ARG A 265 -38.39 -33.28 -34.47
C ARG A 265 -38.34 -34.81 -34.36
N GLY A 266 -37.20 -35.39 -34.70
CA GLY A 266 -36.92 -36.81 -34.46
C GLY A 266 -36.96 -37.14 -32.97
N THR A 267 -37.60 -38.25 -32.62
CA THR A 267 -37.60 -38.78 -31.25
C THR A 267 -36.56 -39.90 -31.15
N VAL A 268 -35.73 -39.88 -30.09
CA VAL A 268 -34.73 -40.93 -29.85
C VAL A 268 -35.40 -42.30 -29.77
N GLY A 269 -34.91 -43.26 -30.56
CA GLY A 269 -35.43 -44.64 -30.59
C GLY A 269 -36.54 -44.91 -31.61
N LYS A 270 -37.07 -43.89 -32.31
CA LYS A 270 -37.98 -44.10 -33.44
C LYS A 270 -37.17 -44.36 -34.71
N ALA A 271 -37.48 -45.43 -35.44
CA ALA A 271 -36.85 -45.72 -36.74
C ALA A 271 -37.17 -44.60 -37.74
N VAL A 272 -36.14 -44.06 -38.40
CA VAL A 272 -36.26 -42.92 -39.34
C VAL A 272 -36.50 -43.41 -40.76
N ALA A 273 -35.79 -44.44 -41.18
CA ALA A 273 -36.00 -45.14 -42.44
C ALA A 273 -35.57 -46.60 -42.31
N THR A 274 -36.18 -47.48 -43.09
CA THR A 274 -35.81 -48.90 -43.19
C THR A 274 -35.12 -49.12 -44.53
N ILE A 275 -33.88 -49.62 -44.49
CA ILE A 275 -33.09 -49.94 -45.68
C ILE A 275 -32.82 -51.43 -45.68
N ALA A 276 -32.99 -52.07 -46.85
CA ALA A 276 -32.64 -53.46 -47.03
C ALA A 276 -31.84 -53.64 -48.33
N ASP A 277 -30.85 -54.53 -48.27
CA ASP A 277 -30.22 -55.05 -49.48
C ASP A 277 -31.17 -56.05 -50.15
N THR A 278 -31.83 -55.62 -51.22
CA THR A 278 -32.77 -56.43 -52.00
C THR A 278 -32.07 -57.39 -52.97
N ARG A 279 -30.72 -57.40 -53.01
CA ARG A 279 -29.93 -58.33 -53.84
C ARG A 279 -29.81 -59.72 -53.21
N GLN A 280 -29.94 -59.85 -51.88
CA GLN A 280 -29.83 -61.11 -51.15
C GLN A 280 -31.08 -61.39 -50.29
N LEU A 281 -32.11 -62.00 -50.88
CA LEU A 281 -33.33 -62.36 -50.17
C LEU A 281 -33.18 -63.70 -49.44
N LYS A 282 -33.54 -63.73 -48.15
CA LYS A 282 -33.62 -64.96 -47.35
C LYS A 282 -35.08 -65.25 -47.03
N LEU A 283 -35.54 -66.46 -47.36
CA LEU A 283 -36.89 -66.92 -47.02
C LEU A 283 -36.84 -67.72 -45.71
N ASN A 284 -37.52 -67.23 -44.68
CA ASN A 284 -37.71 -67.98 -43.43
C ASN A 284 -39.02 -68.76 -43.51
N VAL A 285 -38.93 -70.08 -43.66
CA VAL A 285 -40.09 -70.97 -43.67
C VAL A 285 -40.27 -71.56 -42.27
N LYS A 286 -41.49 -71.44 -41.72
CA LYS A 286 -41.85 -72.12 -40.47
C LYS A 286 -42.21 -73.56 -40.81
N VAL A 287 -41.38 -74.48 -40.37
CA VAL A 287 -41.58 -75.92 -40.56
C VAL A 287 -42.18 -76.49 -39.26
N ALA A 288 -43.18 -77.36 -39.37
CA ALA A 288 -43.70 -78.06 -38.20
C ALA A 288 -42.63 -79.00 -37.63
N GLU A 289 -42.55 -79.13 -36.32
CA GLU A 289 -41.50 -79.93 -35.65
C GLU A 289 -41.42 -81.38 -36.16
N VAL A 290 -42.57 -81.93 -36.57
CA VAL A 290 -42.70 -83.27 -37.17
C VAL A 290 -41.99 -83.42 -38.53
N ASP A 291 -41.81 -82.33 -39.27
CA ASP A 291 -41.21 -82.31 -40.61
C ASP A 291 -39.72 -81.92 -40.58
N ILE A 292 -39.19 -81.48 -39.42
CA ILE A 292 -37.77 -81.13 -39.24
C ILE A 292 -36.80 -82.27 -39.62
N PRO A 293 -37.06 -83.56 -39.29
CA PRO A 293 -36.17 -84.65 -39.68
C PRO A 293 -36.09 -84.87 -41.20
N GLN A 294 -37.02 -84.33 -41.98
CA GLN A 294 -37.10 -84.49 -43.43
C GLN A 294 -36.38 -83.38 -44.21
N ILE A 295 -35.76 -82.42 -43.51
CA ILE A 295 -35.09 -81.27 -44.13
C ILE A 295 -33.58 -81.35 -43.89
N SER A 296 -32.80 -81.10 -44.94
CA SER A 296 -31.33 -81.05 -44.88
C SER A 296 -30.77 -79.73 -45.42
N LEU A 297 -29.62 -79.30 -44.89
CA LEU A 297 -28.91 -78.12 -45.37
C LEU A 297 -28.54 -78.30 -46.86
N GLY A 298 -28.97 -77.36 -47.70
CA GLY A 298 -28.72 -77.38 -49.15
C GLY A 298 -29.83 -78.01 -50.00
N GLN A 299 -30.94 -78.43 -49.39
CA GLN A 299 -32.11 -78.91 -50.12
C GLN A 299 -32.75 -77.76 -50.92
N GLU A 300 -33.02 -77.99 -52.21
CA GLU A 300 -33.73 -77.03 -53.05
C GLU A 300 -35.17 -76.87 -52.53
N ALA A 301 -35.55 -75.62 -52.29
CA ALA A 301 -36.91 -75.23 -51.95
C ALA A 301 -37.53 -74.56 -53.18
N THR A 302 -38.67 -75.08 -53.63
CA THR A 302 -39.46 -74.54 -54.74
C THR A 302 -40.81 -74.05 -54.25
#